data_AF-A0A540M3T5-F1
#
_entry.id   AF-A0A540M3T5-F1
#
_cell.length_a   1.000
_cell.length_b   1.000
_cell.length_c   1.000
_cell.angle_alpha   90.00
_cell.angle_beta   90.00
_cell.angle_gamma   90.00
#
_symmetry.space_group_name_H-M   'P 1'
#
loop_
_entity.id
_entity.type
_entity.pdbx_description
1 polymer ?
#
loop_
_entity_poly.entity_id
_entity_poly.type
_entity_poly.pdbx_seq_one_letter_code
_entity_poly.pdbx_strand_id
1 'polypeptide(L)'
;MDQEVLDLRYKSWLNTVKISISTLFNGEQILCNHMFSSSTSIRESCFTVISREAATLLFGFPQVLVAVKSKKNSLDIVRLLDMYTAISENWPEIESIFGFESTAVVRSQALNLLIKRSESVLSVFSDFESMVHKDSSKFD
;
A
#
# COMPACT_ATOMS: atom_id res chain seq x y z
N MET A 1 -7.06 11.81 16.17
CA MET A 1 -6.95 10.38 16.53
C MET A 1 -5.77 10.28 17.48
N ASP A 2 -5.91 9.48 18.53
CA ASP A 2 -4.83 9.28 19.48
C ASP A 2 -3.66 8.49 18.84
N GLN A 3 -2.43 8.76 19.29
CA GLN A 3 -1.22 8.20 18.71
C GLN A 3 -1.17 6.67 18.85
N GLU A 4 -1.65 6.13 19.98
CA GLU A 4 -1.69 4.68 20.21
C GLU A 4 -2.65 3.99 19.23
N VAL A 5 -3.80 4.62 18.98
CA VAL A 5 -4.78 4.12 18.01
C VAL A 5 -4.21 4.14 16.58
N LEU A 6 -3.43 5.16 16.23
CA LEU A 6 -2.71 5.22 14.96
C LEU A 6 -1.72 4.07 14.81
N ASP A 7 -0.91 3.81 15.84
CA ASP A 7 0.07 2.71 15.84
C ASP A 7 -0.59 1.33 15.72
N LEU A 8 -1.70 1.10 16.44
CA LEU A 8 -2.46 -0.13 16.35
C LEU A 8 -3.04 -0.34 14.95
N ARG A 9 -3.64 0.71 14.36
CA ARG A 9 -4.21 0.65 13.01
C ARG A 9 -3.14 0.42 11.94
N TYR A 10 -2.00 1.08 12.10
CA TYR A 10 -0.83 0.90 11.24
C TYR A 10 -0.33 -0.55 11.25
N LYS A 11 -0.04 -1.11 12.42
CA LYS A 11 0.43 -2.50 12.56
C LYS A 11 -0.61 -3.50 12.06
N SER A 12 -1.89 -3.25 12.36
CA SER A 12 -3.00 -4.06 11.87
C SER A 12 -3.05 -4.08 10.34
N TRP A 13 -2.86 -2.92 9.69
CA TRP A 13 -2.84 -2.84 8.23
C TRP A 13 -1.68 -3.62 7.62
N LEU A 14 -0.46 -3.54 8.18
CA LEU A 14 0.69 -4.30 7.68
C LEU A 14 0.46 -5.81 7.70
N ASN A 15 -0.15 -6.32 8.76
CA ASN A 15 -0.49 -7.74 8.82
C ASN A 15 -1.62 -8.09 7.85
N THR A 16 -2.64 -7.23 7.78
CA THR A 16 -3.81 -7.44 6.93
C THR A 16 -3.43 -7.48 5.46
N VAL A 17 -2.59 -6.54 4.98
CA VAL A 17 -2.23 -6.47 3.56
C VAL A 17 -1.53 -7.75 3.08
N LYS A 18 -0.64 -8.30 3.90
CA LYS A 18 0.05 -9.56 3.60
C LYS A 18 -0.92 -10.75 3.50
N ILE A 19 -1.85 -10.87 4.45
CA ILE A 19 -2.85 -11.95 4.46
C ILE A 19 -3.82 -11.79 3.28
N SER A 20 -4.29 -10.57 3.02
CA SER A 20 -5.21 -10.28 1.94
C SER A 20 -4.63 -10.65 0.57
N ILE A 21 -3.36 -10.33 0.31
CA ILE A 21 -2.71 -10.66 -0.96
C ILE A 21 -2.49 -12.17 -1.07
N SER A 22 -1.72 -12.74 -0.14
CA SER A 22 -1.26 -14.13 -0.22
C SER A 22 -2.37 -15.19 -0.12
N THR A 23 -3.46 -14.85 0.57
CA THR A 23 -4.53 -15.80 0.90
C THR A 23 -5.86 -15.42 0.27
N LEU A 24 -6.39 -14.24 0.58
CA LEU A 24 -7.78 -13.91 0.20
C LEU A 24 -7.92 -13.66 -1.30
N PHE A 25 -7.17 -12.70 -1.85
CA PHE A 25 -7.28 -12.35 -3.25
C PHE A 25 -6.69 -13.42 -4.16
N ASN A 26 -5.57 -14.04 -3.76
CA ASN A 26 -5.01 -15.16 -4.49
C ASN A 26 -5.99 -16.36 -4.52
N GLY A 27 -6.58 -16.69 -3.38
CA GLY A 27 -7.59 -17.76 -3.28
C GLY A 27 -8.81 -17.49 -4.15
N GLU A 28 -9.34 -16.27 -4.12
CA GLU A 28 -10.47 -15.86 -4.95
C GLU A 28 -10.11 -15.92 -6.45
N GLN A 29 -8.91 -15.49 -6.82
CA GLN A 29 -8.44 -15.59 -8.21
C GLN A 29 -8.36 -17.05 -8.67
N ILE A 30 -7.78 -17.93 -7.86
CA ILE A 30 -7.68 -19.38 -8.14
C ILE A 30 -9.09 -19.99 -8.27
N LEU A 31 -10.00 -19.67 -7.36
CA LEU A 31 -11.37 -20.18 -7.38
C LEU A 31 -12.12 -19.73 -8.64
N CYS A 32 -12.03 -18.44 -8.98
CA CYS A 32 -12.61 -17.88 -10.20
C CYS A 32 -12.00 -18.53 -11.46
N ASN A 33 -10.67 -18.75 -11.49
CA ASN A 33 -9.98 -19.48 -12.56
C ASN A 33 -10.51 -20.90 -12.72
N HIS A 34 -10.71 -21.61 -11.62
CA HIS A 34 -11.16 -23.00 -11.63
C HIS A 34 -12.63 -23.14 -12.03
N MET A 35 -13.52 -22.40 -11.38
CA MET A 35 -14.98 -22.49 -11.58
C MET A 35 -15.43 -21.94 -12.93
N PHE A 36 -14.77 -20.91 -13.44
CA PHE A 36 -15.13 -20.25 -14.70
C PHE A 36 -14.03 -20.43 -15.76
N SER A 37 -13.39 -21.60 -15.79
CA SER A 37 -12.34 -21.95 -16.75
C SER A 37 -12.80 -21.84 -18.21
N SER A 38 -14.08 -22.08 -18.48
CA SER A 38 -14.70 -22.00 -19.80
C SER A 38 -15.03 -20.58 -20.28
N SER A 39 -15.00 -19.57 -19.42
CA SER A 39 -15.36 -18.19 -19.79
C SER A 39 -14.53 -17.15 -19.04
N THR A 40 -13.58 -16.54 -19.78
CA THR A 40 -12.76 -15.45 -19.26
C THR A 40 -13.58 -14.23 -18.81
N SER A 41 -14.69 -13.93 -19.49
CA SER A 41 -15.54 -12.78 -19.13
C SER A 41 -16.28 -12.98 -17.80
N ILE A 42 -16.82 -14.17 -17.57
CA ILE A 42 -17.50 -14.49 -16.30
C ILE A 42 -16.48 -14.53 -15.17
N ARG A 43 -15.32 -15.14 -15.42
CA ARG A 43 -14.20 -15.17 -14.49
C ARG A 43 -13.77 -13.78 -14.04
N GLU A 44 -13.50 -12.90 -15.00
CA GLU A 44 -13.11 -11.52 -14.74
C GLU A 44 -14.19 -10.78 -13.95
N SER A 45 -15.45 -10.90 -14.38
CA SER A 45 -16.57 -10.22 -13.73
C SER A 45 -16.76 -10.68 -12.28
N CYS A 46 -16.71 -11.99 -12.04
CA CYS A 46 -16.90 -12.57 -10.71
C CYS A 46 -15.77 -12.14 -9.75
N PHE A 47 -14.52 -12.34 -10.15
CA PHE A 47 -13.35 -11.93 -9.36
C PHE A 47 -13.41 -10.44 -8.99
N THR A 48 -13.75 -9.61 -9.97
CA THR A 48 -13.85 -8.16 -9.81
C THR A 48 -14.94 -7.75 -8.83
N VAL A 49 -16.13 -8.33 -8.92
CA VAL A 49 -17.25 -8.01 -8.01
C VAL A 49 -16.89 -8.37 -6.57
N ILE A 50 -16.16 -9.46 -6.36
CA ILE A 50 -15.79 -9.92 -5.02
C ILE A 50 -14.62 -9.12 -4.45
N SER A 51 -13.60 -8.85 -5.26
CA SER A 51 -12.31 -8.38 -4.75
C SER A 51 -12.11 -6.87 -4.85
N ARG A 52 -12.73 -6.17 -5.82
CA ARG A 52 -12.37 -4.79 -6.16
C ARG A 52 -12.52 -3.82 -4.99
N GLU A 53 -13.69 -3.82 -4.33
CA GLU A 53 -13.96 -2.85 -3.25
C GLU A 53 -13.01 -3.06 -2.06
N ALA A 54 -12.85 -4.31 -1.62
CA ALA A 54 -11.95 -4.65 -0.52
C ALA A 54 -10.50 -4.27 -0.84
N ALA A 55 -10.04 -4.55 -2.06
CA ALA A 55 -8.69 -4.19 -2.49
C ALA A 55 -8.48 -2.67 -2.59
N THR A 56 -9.47 -1.95 -3.12
CA THR A 56 -9.48 -0.48 -3.15
C THR A 56 -9.42 0.12 -1.74
N LEU A 57 -10.15 -0.43 -0.77
CA LEU A 57 -10.06 0.03 0.62
C LEU A 57 -8.70 -0.27 1.24
N LEU A 58 -8.19 -1.48 1.03
CA LEU A 58 -6.89 -1.92 1.55
C LEU A 58 -5.75 -1.03 1.04
N PHE A 59 -5.66 -0.80 -0.27
CA PHE A 59 -4.64 0.07 -0.86
C PHE A 59 -4.96 1.57 -0.75
N GLY A 60 -6.13 1.93 -0.23
CA GLY A 60 -6.48 3.33 0.08
C GLY A 60 -6.08 3.75 1.49
N PHE A 61 -6.05 2.79 2.41
CA PHE A 61 -5.87 3.05 3.83
C PHE A 61 -4.58 3.81 4.21
N PRO A 62 -3.41 3.55 3.59
CA PRO A 62 -2.20 4.32 3.89
C PRO A 62 -2.37 5.83 3.68
N GLN A 63 -3.19 6.26 2.71
CA GLN A 63 -3.44 7.68 2.48
C GLN A 63 -4.19 8.32 3.64
N VAL A 64 -5.14 7.60 4.22
CA VAL A 64 -5.91 8.04 5.39
C VAL A 64 -5.00 8.15 6.62
N LEU A 65 -4.12 7.16 6.83
CA LEU A 65 -3.21 7.17 7.98
C LEU A 65 -2.26 8.37 7.95
N VAL A 66 -1.70 8.70 6.79
CA VAL A 66 -0.76 9.83 6.67
C VAL A 66 -1.46 11.19 6.66
N ALA A 67 -2.72 11.26 6.22
CA ALA A 67 -3.50 12.51 6.30
C ALA A 67 -3.78 12.93 7.75
N VAL A 68 -3.77 11.99 8.69
CA VAL A 68 -3.88 12.28 10.12
C VAL A 68 -2.54 12.83 10.62
N LYS A 69 -2.31 14.12 10.39
CA LYS A 69 -1.10 14.82 10.85
C LYS A 69 -0.97 14.74 12.38
N SER A 70 -0.01 13.95 12.87
CA SER A 70 0.59 14.18 14.18
C SER A 70 1.65 15.28 14.02
N LYS A 71 1.82 16.17 14.99
CA LYS A 71 2.76 17.29 14.89
C LYS A 71 4.18 16.75 14.64
N LYS A 72 4.76 16.99 13.44
CA LYS A 72 6.18 16.79 13.05
C LYS A 72 6.90 15.71 13.88
N ASN A 73 6.65 14.43 13.62
CA ASN A 73 7.40 13.34 14.25
C ASN A 73 8.11 12.50 13.20
N SER A 74 9.39 12.22 13.44
CA SER A 74 10.23 11.28 12.67
C SER A 74 9.60 9.88 12.53
N LEU A 75 8.71 9.51 13.45
CA LEU A 75 7.99 8.23 13.43
C LEU A 75 7.11 8.05 12.17
N ASP A 76 6.69 9.14 11.52
CA ASP A 76 5.82 9.07 10.34
C ASP A 76 6.56 8.60 9.08
N ILE A 77 7.88 8.81 8.97
CA ILE A 77 8.66 8.31 7.81
C ILE A 77 8.89 6.80 7.89
N VAL A 78 9.13 6.28 9.09
CA VAL A 78 9.37 4.84 9.31
C VAL A 78 8.12 4.06 8.95
N ARG A 79 6.95 4.49 9.46
CA ARG A 79 5.66 3.87 9.09
C ARG A 79 5.40 3.93 7.59
N LEU A 80 5.77 5.05 6.95
CA LEU A 80 5.58 5.20 5.51
C LEU A 80 6.48 4.24 4.72
N LEU A 81 7.74 4.10 5.12
CA LEU A 81 8.69 3.16 4.52
C LEU A 81 8.23 1.72 4.70
N ASP A 82 7.76 1.34 5.89
CA ASP A 82 7.25 0.00 6.15
C ASP A 82 6.02 -0.32 5.29
N MET A 83 5.11 0.64 5.10
CA MET A 83 3.97 0.48 4.19
C MET A 83 4.40 0.37 2.72
N TYR A 84 5.38 1.17 2.31
CA TYR A 84 5.97 1.08 0.98
C TYR A 84 6.56 -0.31 0.74
N THR A 85 7.39 -0.79 1.66
CA THR A 85 8.03 -2.10 1.62
C THR A 85 6.99 -3.22 1.51
N ALA A 86 5.93 -3.17 2.32
CA ALA A 86 4.85 -4.15 2.29
C ALA A 86 4.17 -4.24 0.91
N ILE A 87 4.03 -3.13 0.17
CA ILE A 87 3.47 -3.17 -1.19
C ILE A 87 4.52 -3.58 -2.20
N SER A 88 5.75 -3.07 -2.12
CA SER A 88 6.80 -3.34 -3.11
C SER A 88 7.21 -4.81 -3.12
N GLU A 89 7.32 -5.43 -1.95
CA GLU A 89 7.68 -6.86 -1.83
C GLU A 89 6.61 -7.78 -2.42
N ASN A 90 5.34 -7.36 -2.38
CA ASN A 90 4.21 -8.14 -2.89
C ASN A 90 3.76 -7.68 -4.29
N TRP A 91 4.47 -6.74 -4.92
CA TRP A 91 4.05 -6.13 -6.19
C TRP A 91 3.84 -7.14 -7.32
N PRO A 92 4.74 -8.12 -7.58
CA PRO A 92 4.52 -9.11 -8.64
C PRO A 92 3.25 -9.94 -8.43
N GLU A 93 2.93 -10.27 -7.18
CA GLU A 93 1.73 -11.02 -6.83
C GLU A 93 0.47 -10.15 -7.00
N ILE A 94 0.52 -8.88 -6.60
CA ILE A 94 -0.56 -7.90 -6.84
C ILE A 94 -0.83 -7.76 -8.34
N GLU A 95 0.21 -7.65 -9.18
CA GLU A 95 0.03 -7.56 -10.64
C GLU A 95 -0.59 -8.82 -11.23
N SER A 96 -0.16 -9.99 -10.74
CA SER A 96 -0.71 -11.27 -11.17
C SER A 96 -2.17 -11.42 -10.78
N ILE A 97 -2.51 -11.15 -9.51
CA ILE A 97 -3.85 -11.26 -8.94
C ILE A 97 -4.83 -10.31 -9.64
N PHE A 98 -4.46 -9.04 -9.78
CA PHE A 98 -5.30 -8.00 -10.36
C PHE A 98 -5.01 -7.73 -11.84
N GLY A 99 -4.62 -8.78 -12.58
CA GLY A 99 -4.18 -8.70 -13.98
C GLY A 99 -5.29 -8.33 -14.99
N PHE A 100 -6.56 -8.35 -14.59
CA PHE A 100 -7.66 -7.93 -15.45
C PHE A 100 -7.73 -6.40 -15.61
N GLU A 101 -8.31 -5.95 -16.73
CA GLU A 101 -8.51 -4.52 -16.98
C GLU A 101 -9.57 -3.93 -16.04
N SER A 102 -10.63 -4.69 -15.77
CA SER A 102 -11.63 -4.32 -14.77
C SER A 102 -11.06 -4.14 -13.35
N THR A 103 -9.87 -4.67 -13.06
CA THR A 103 -9.16 -4.48 -11.78
C THR A 103 -7.97 -3.51 -11.89
N ALA A 104 -7.77 -2.85 -13.03
CA ALA A 104 -6.67 -1.91 -13.24
C ALA A 104 -6.64 -0.79 -12.18
N VAL A 105 -7.81 -0.30 -11.74
CA VAL A 105 -7.92 0.72 -10.68
C VAL A 105 -7.22 0.30 -9.37
N VAL A 106 -7.27 -0.99 -9.03
CA VAL A 106 -6.63 -1.55 -7.83
C VAL A 106 -5.11 -1.46 -7.98
N ARG A 107 -4.57 -1.89 -9.13
CA ARG A 107 -3.15 -1.79 -9.46
C ARG A 107 -2.68 -0.34 -9.47
N SER A 108 -3.43 0.55 -10.12
CA SER A 108 -3.11 1.99 -10.15
C SER A 108 -3.10 2.60 -8.76
N GLN A 109 -3.98 2.16 -7.86
CA GLN A 109 -4.02 2.67 -6.50
C GLN A 109 -2.83 2.18 -5.67
N ALA A 110 -2.49 0.89 -5.74
CA ALA A 110 -1.30 0.34 -5.12
C ALA A 110 -0.01 0.98 -5.68
N LEU A 111 0.05 1.24 -7.00
CA LEU A 111 1.19 1.92 -7.62
C LEU A 111 1.28 3.40 -7.20
N ASN A 112 0.17 4.10 -7.10
CA ASN A 112 0.16 5.48 -6.60
C ASN A 112 0.66 5.57 -5.15
N LEU A 113 0.40 4.54 -4.32
CA LEU A 113 1.04 4.44 -3.02
C LEU A 113 2.55 4.30 -3.13
N LEU A 114 3.08 3.54 -4.09
CA LEU A 114 4.52 3.39 -4.27
C LEU A 114 5.18 4.68 -4.79
N ILE A 115 4.63 5.28 -5.87
CA ILE A 115 5.24 6.42 -6.58
C ILE A 115 5.15 7.72 -5.77
N LYS A 116 3.95 8.12 -5.32
CA LYS A 116 3.80 9.39 -4.59
C LYS A 116 4.51 9.38 -3.23
N ARG A 117 4.82 8.19 -2.71
CA ARG A 117 5.47 8.04 -1.40
C ARG A 117 6.98 7.92 -1.50
N SER A 118 7.54 7.36 -2.57
CA SER A 118 9.00 7.46 -2.80
C SER A 118 9.42 8.93 -2.90
N GLU A 119 8.66 9.78 -3.59
CA GLU A 119 8.90 11.23 -3.65
C GLU A 119 8.85 11.90 -2.26
N SER A 120 7.88 11.52 -1.43
CA SER A 120 7.76 12.03 -0.05
C SER A 120 8.94 11.61 0.81
N VAL A 121 9.36 10.33 0.72
CA VAL A 121 10.52 9.80 1.45
C VAL A 121 11.80 10.53 1.04
N LEU A 122 12.02 10.72 -0.27
CA LEU A 122 13.17 11.46 -0.80
C LEU A 122 13.19 12.91 -0.32
N SER A 123 12.03 13.57 -0.26
CA SER A 123 11.89 14.92 0.32
C SER A 123 12.34 14.95 1.79
N VAL A 124 11.91 14.00 2.62
CA VAL A 124 12.31 13.99 4.03
C VAL A 124 13.82 13.72 4.19
N PHE A 125 14.40 12.86 3.36
CA PHE A 125 15.85 12.64 3.36
C PHE A 125 16.62 13.91 2.96
N SER A 126 16.14 14.64 1.95
CA SER A 126 16.75 15.91 1.51
C SER A 126 16.65 17.00 2.59
N ASP A 127 15.52 17.08 3.29
CA ASP A 127 15.36 17.98 4.44
C ASP A 127 16.31 17.62 5.59
N PHE A 128 16.50 16.32 5.85
CA PHE A 128 17.43 15.83 6.85
C PHE A 128 18.89 16.16 6.50
N GLU A 129 19.31 15.88 5.27
CA GLU A 129 20.65 16.21 4.76
C GLU A 129 20.94 17.71 4.87
N SER A 130 19.96 18.54 4.50
CA SER A 130 20.05 20.00 4.63
C SER A 130 20.19 20.46 6.09
N MET A 131 19.53 19.77 7.02
CA MET A 131 19.60 20.07 8.45
C MET A 131 20.96 19.67 9.03
N VAL A 132 21.50 18.51 8.64
CA VAL A 132 22.84 18.06 9.02
C VAL A 132 23.91 19.02 8.52
N HIS A 133 23.85 19.45 7.25
CA HIS A 133 24.79 20.42 6.69
C HIS A 133 24.77 21.78 7.40
N LYS A 134 23.59 22.24 7.84
CA LYS A 134 23.44 23.48 8.62
C LYS A 134 23.95 23.37 10.05
N ASP A 135 23.92 22.19 10.66
CA ASP A 135 24.48 21.98 11.99
C ASP A 135 25.99 21.76 11.95
N SER A 136 26.54 21.12 10.91
CA SER A 136 27.99 21.01 10.75
C SER A 136 28.66 22.36 10.55
N SER A 137 28.01 23.30 9.85
CA SER A 137 28.53 24.66 9.62
C SER A 137 28.49 25.58 10.86
N LYS A 138 28.05 25.09 12.02
CA LYS A 138 28.08 25.83 13.30
C LYS A 138 29.27 25.46 14.19
N PHE A 139 30.04 24.45 13.79
CA PHE A 139 31.22 23.96 14.52
C PHE A 139 32.55 24.36 13.86
N ASP A 140 32.50 25.12 12.76
CA ASP A 140 33.62 25.87 12.17
C ASP A 140 33.49 27.37 12.54
#